data_AF-A0A7L2G2Y1-F1
#
_entry.id   AF-A0A7L2G2Y1-F1
#
_cell.length_a   1.000
_cell.length_b   1.000
_cell.length_c   1.000
_cell.angle_alpha   90.00
_cell.angle_beta   90.00
_cell.angle_gamma   90.00
#
_symmetry.space_group_name_H-M   'P 1'
#
loop_
_entity.id
_entity.type
_entity.pdbx_description
1 polymer ?
#
loop_
_entity_poly.entity_id
_entity_poly.type
_entity_poly.pdbx_seq_one_letter_code
_entity_poly.pdbx_strand_id
1 'polypeptide(L)'
;MAERPEDLNLPNAVITRIIKEALPDGVNISKEARSAISRAASVFVLYATSCANNFAMKGKRKTLNAGDVLSAMEEMEFQRFVAPLKESLEVYRREQKGKKEARKDKDKKADSEEQDKSREEENDDDDERMEEEEQNDEEEVDN
;
A
#
# COMPACT_ATOMS: atom_id res chain seq x y z
N MET A 1 21.53 -9.95 1.05
CA MET A 1 20.91 -10.37 -0.24
C MET A 1 20.72 -11.87 -0.17
N ALA A 2 19.70 -12.46 -0.80
CA ALA A 2 19.53 -13.93 -0.76
C ALA A 2 20.86 -14.61 -1.16
N GLU A 3 21.39 -15.44 -0.28
CA GLU A 3 22.71 -16.04 -0.48
C GLU A 3 22.61 -17.32 -1.30
N ARG A 4 21.43 -17.96 -1.28
CA ARG A 4 21.15 -19.16 -2.05
C ARG A 4 19.78 -19.10 -2.73
N PRO A 5 19.59 -19.76 -3.89
CA PRO A 5 18.30 -19.85 -4.56
C PRO A 5 17.18 -20.41 -3.66
N GLU A 6 17.52 -21.26 -2.69
CA GLU A 6 16.55 -21.81 -1.72
C GLU A 6 15.94 -20.76 -0.79
N ASP A 7 16.63 -19.64 -0.57
CA ASP A 7 16.14 -18.53 0.27
C ASP A 7 15.01 -17.74 -0.43
N LEU A 8 14.80 -17.98 -1.73
CA LEU A 8 13.76 -17.36 -2.56
C LEU A 8 12.56 -18.29 -2.80
N ASN A 9 12.44 -19.36 -2.01
CA ASN A 9 11.34 -20.30 -2.16
C ASN A 9 10.00 -19.65 -1.78
N LEU A 10 9.03 -19.78 -2.68
CA LEU A 10 7.66 -19.34 -2.45
C LEU A 10 6.89 -20.39 -1.63
N PRO A 11 5.83 -20.01 -0.89
CA PRO A 11 5.04 -20.96 -0.12
C PRO A 11 4.46 -22.08 -0.98
N ASN A 12 4.86 -23.32 -0.70
CA ASN A 12 4.45 -24.50 -1.47
C ASN A 12 2.93 -24.68 -1.60
N ALA A 13 2.18 -24.28 -0.56
CA ALA A 13 0.72 -24.33 -0.57
C ALA A 13 0.12 -23.39 -1.64
N VAL A 14 0.68 -22.18 -1.77
CA VAL A 14 0.23 -21.19 -2.75
C VAL A 14 0.56 -21.66 -4.16
N ILE A 15 1.78 -22.16 -4.38
CA ILE A 15 2.19 -22.74 -5.67
C ILE A 15 1.26 -23.89 -6.06
N THR A 16 1.00 -24.81 -5.13
CA THR A 16 0.11 -25.96 -5.40
C THR A 16 -1.30 -25.53 -5.76
N ARG A 17 -1.85 -24.52 -5.07
CA ARG A 17 -3.16 -23.96 -5.36
C ARG A 17 -3.23 -23.38 -6.78
N ILE A 18 -2.26 -22.53 -7.15
CA ILE A 18 -2.20 -21.90 -8.47
C ILE A 18 -2.08 -22.94 -9.58
N ILE A 19 -1.25 -23.98 -9.40
CA ILE A 19 -1.12 -25.05 -10.41
C ILE A 19 -2.46 -25.77 -10.60
N LYS A 20 -3.17 -26.09 -9.51
CA LYS A 20 -4.48 -26.76 -9.59
C LYS A 20 -5.54 -25.89 -10.26
N GLU A 21 -5.57 -24.59 -9.99
CA GLU A 21 -6.49 -23.64 -10.63
C GLU A 21 -6.28 -23.55 -12.15
N ALA A 22 -5.07 -23.86 -12.63
CA ALA A 22 -4.73 -23.90 -14.06
C ALA A 22 -5.00 -25.25 -14.74
N LEU A 23 -5.46 -26.27 -14.00
CA LEU A 23 -5.66 -27.64 -14.50
C LEU A 23 -7.12 -28.09 -14.29
N PRO A 24 -7.62 -29.04 -15.10
CA PRO A 24 -8.90 -29.68 -14.83
C PRO A 24 -8.96 -30.39 -13.48
N ASP A 25 -10.16 -30.53 -12.94
CA ASP A 25 -10.40 -31.27 -11.71
C ASP A 25 -9.92 -32.72 -11.80
N GLY A 26 -9.41 -33.25 -10.69
CA GLY A 26 -8.92 -34.63 -10.59
C GLY A 26 -7.53 -34.88 -11.16
N VAL A 27 -6.87 -33.87 -11.76
CA VAL A 27 -5.49 -34.02 -12.25
C VAL A 27 -4.50 -34.11 -11.09
N ASN A 28 -3.68 -35.18 -11.11
CA ASN A 28 -2.61 -35.38 -10.14
C ASN A 28 -1.33 -34.68 -10.57
N ILE A 29 -0.67 -34.02 -9.61
CA ILE A 29 0.59 -33.31 -9.82
C ILE A 29 1.68 -34.02 -9.00
N SER A 30 2.79 -34.40 -9.65
CA SER A 30 3.92 -35.03 -8.96
C SER A 30 4.66 -34.03 -8.05
N LYS A 31 5.44 -34.55 -7.09
CA LYS A 31 6.26 -33.72 -6.20
C LYS A 31 7.35 -32.99 -6.99
N GLU A 32 7.89 -33.66 -8.00
CA GLU A 32 8.95 -33.20 -8.88
C GLU A 32 8.45 -32.03 -9.74
N ALA A 33 7.23 -32.13 -10.30
CA ALA A 33 6.62 -31.05 -11.06
C ALA A 33 6.38 -29.80 -10.20
N ARG A 34 5.85 -29.98 -8.97
CA ARG A 34 5.68 -28.86 -8.03
C ARG A 34 7.01 -28.19 -7.69
N SER A 35 8.05 -28.98 -7.43
CA SER A 35 9.39 -28.46 -7.13
C SER A 35 10.02 -27.73 -8.31
N ALA A 36 9.84 -28.25 -9.53
CA ALA A 36 10.30 -27.60 -10.75
C ALA A 36 9.61 -26.24 -10.96
N ILE A 37 8.28 -26.18 -10.81
CA ILE A 37 7.52 -24.93 -10.94
C ILE A 37 7.89 -23.92 -9.85
N SER A 38 8.09 -24.37 -8.61
CA SER A 38 8.53 -23.50 -7.51
C SER A 38 9.87 -22.82 -7.84
N ARG A 39 10.86 -23.59 -8.29
CA ARG A 39 12.17 -23.04 -8.70
C ARG A 39 12.05 -22.13 -9.91
N ALA A 40 11.25 -22.51 -10.90
CA ALA A 40 11.00 -21.70 -12.09
C ALA A 40 10.35 -20.35 -11.73
N ALA A 41 9.43 -20.32 -10.76
CA ALA A 41 8.81 -19.09 -10.29
C ALA A 41 9.82 -18.13 -9.63
N SER A 42 10.73 -18.65 -8.79
CA SER A 42 11.81 -17.85 -8.20
C SER A 42 12.74 -17.28 -9.28
N VAL A 43 13.13 -18.11 -10.26
CA VAL A 43 13.96 -17.68 -11.39
C VAL A 43 13.23 -16.64 -12.25
N PHE A 44 11.92 -16.80 -12.46
CA PHE A 44 11.10 -15.84 -13.20
C PHE A 44 11.11 -14.46 -12.53
N VAL A 45 10.93 -14.38 -11.20
CA VAL A 45 10.99 -13.10 -10.47
C VAL A 45 12.36 -12.44 -10.62
N LEU A 46 13.43 -13.21 -10.47
CA LEU A 46 14.80 -12.70 -10.64
C LEU A 46 15.05 -12.20 -12.07
N TYR A 47 14.64 -12.97 -13.06
CA TYR A 47 14.83 -12.64 -14.46
C TYR A 47 14.02 -11.40 -14.87
N ALA A 48 12.75 -11.33 -14.47
CA ALA A 48 11.89 -10.18 -14.69
C ALA A 48 12.44 -8.91 -14.02
N THR A 49 12.93 -9.03 -12.79
CA THR A 49 13.55 -7.92 -12.06
C THR A 49 14.82 -7.44 -12.76
N SER A 50 15.66 -8.37 -13.24
CA SER A 50 16.88 -8.04 -13.99
C SER A 50 16.57 -7.32 -15.30
N CYS A 51 15.60 -7.81 -16.10
CA CYS A 51 15.17 -7.14 -17.32
C CYS A 51 14.58 -5.75 -17.05
N ALA A 52 13.69 -5.62 -16.06
CA ALA A 52 13.14 -4.33 -15.68
C ALA A 52 14.24 -3.34 -15.23
N ASN A 53 15.24 -3.83 -14.50
CA ASN A 53 16.37 -3.00 -14.07
C ASN A 53 17.16 -2.46 -15.26
N ASN A 54 17.34 -3.26 -16.32
CA ASN A 54 17.97 -2.78 -17.55
C ASN A 54 17.20 -1.62 -18.18
N PHE A 55 15.87 -1.65 -18.19
CA PHE A 55 15.04 -0.54 -18.69
C PHE A 55 15.15 0.71 -17.81
N ALA A 56 15.13 0.56 -16.49
CA ALA A 56 15.33 1.69 -15.57
C ALA A 56 16.70 2.34 -15.75
N MET A 57 17.76 1.53 -15.84
CA MET A 57 19.13 2.00 -16.02
C MET A 57 19.35 2.66 -17.38
N LYS A 58 18.77 2.13 -18.47
CA LYS A 58 18.73 2.80 -19.78
C LYS A 58 18.06 4.17 -19.70
N GLY A 59 17.03 4.30 -18.88
CA GLY A 59 16.36 5.56 -18.55
C GLY A 59 17.11 6.46 -17.55
N LYS A 60 18.35 6.13 -17.17
CA LYS A 60 19.15 6.82 -16.13
C LYS A 60 18.46 6.92 -14.77
N ARG A 61 17.55 5.99 -14.46
CA ARG A 61 16.85 5.92 -13.18
C ARG A 61 17.43 4.82 -12.31
N LYS A 62 17.54 5.11 -11.00
CA LYS A 62 17.93 4.13 -9.97
C LYS A 62 16.73 3.39 -9.36
N THR A 63 15.52 3.82 -9.69
CA THR A 63 14.27 3.28 -9.14
C THR A 63 13.47 2.64 -10.26
N LEU A 64 13.10 1.37 -10.05
CA LEU A 64 12.17 0.65 -10.89
C LEU A 64 10.77 1.25 -10.78
N ASN A 65 10.10 1.40 -11.91
CA ASN A 65 8.69 1.77 -11.98
C ASN A 65 7.88 0.70 -12.74
N ALA A 66 6.56 0.87 -12.74
CA ALA A 66 5.66 -0.06 -13.43
C ALA A 66 5.91 -0.14 -14.95
N GLY A 67 6.34 0.97 -15.57
CA GLY A 67 6.68 1.01 -17.00
C GLY A 67 7.86 0.10 -17.33
N ASP A 68 8.89 0.06 -16.48
CA ASP A 68 10.04 -0.82 -16.67
C ASP A 68 9.63 -2.30 -16.65
N VAL A 69 8.73 -2.67 -15.75
CA VAL A 69 8.20 -4.04 -15.65
C VAL A 69 7.36 -4.39 -16.88
N LEU A 70 6.53 -3.47 -17.36
CA LEU A 70 5.73 -3.68 -18.58
C LEU A 70 6.63 -3.87 -19.81
N SER A 71 7.67 -3.05 -19.97
CA SER A 71 8.65 -3.22 -21.06
C SER A 71 9.45 -4.51 -20.92
N ALA A 72 9.80 -4.92 -19.69
CA ALA A 72 10.45 -6.20 -19.45
C ALA A 72 9.58 -7.39 -19.88
N MET A 73 8.27 -7.35 -19.65
CA MET A 73 7.38 -8.42 -20.12
C MET A 73 7.38 -8.56 -21.65
N GLU A 74 7.54 -7.46 -22.39
CA GLU A 74 7.63 -7.51 -23.85
C GLU A 74 8.98 -8.08 -24.32
N GLU A 75 10.09 -7.67 -23.70
CA GLU A 75 11.44 -8.19 -23.97
C GLU A 75 11.57 -9.69 -23.65
N MET A 76 10.91 -10.15 -22.59
CA MET A 76 10.91 -11.55 -22.16
C MET A 76 9.94 -12.45 -22.94
N GLU A 77 9.31 -11.92 -24.01
CA GLU A 77 8.30 -12.63 -24.82
C GLU A 77 7.05 -13.07 -24.03
N PHE A 78 6.69 -12.27 -23.01
CA PHE A 78 5.48 -12.43 -22.21
C PHE A 78 4.46 -11.31 -22.47
N GLN A 79 4.32 -10.86 -23.72
CA GLN A 79 3.43 -9.77 -24.14
C GLN A 79 1.98 -9.99 -23.70
N ARG A 80 1.55 -11.26 -23.61
CA ARG A 80 0.21 -11.64 -23.13
C ARG A 80 -0.09 -11.17 -21.70
N PHE A 81 0.94 -10.90 -20.88
CA PHE A 81 0.77 -10.38 -19.52
C PHE A 81 0.59 -8.86 -19.47
N VAL A 82 0.94 -8.13 -20.53
CA VAL A 82 0.94 -6.66 -20.52
C VAL A 82 -0.45 -6.08 -20.25
N ALA A 83 -1.49 -6.58 -20.93
CA ALA A 83 -2.85 -6.09 -20.75
C ALA A 83 -3.39 -6.36 -19.32
N PRO A 84 -3.35 -7.60 -18.80
CA PRO A 84 -3.75 -7.88 -17.41
C PRO A 84 -2.97 -7.08 -16.35
N LEU A 85 -1.66 -6.86 -16.58
CA LEU A 85 -0.83 -6.05 -15.67
C LEU A 85 -1.23 -4.57 -15.68
N LYS A 86 -1.60 -4.01 -16.84
CA LYS A 86 -2.08 -2.63 -16.93
C LYS A 86 -3.40 -2.44 -16.19
N GLU A 87 -4.33 -3.37 -16.32
CA GLU A 87 -5.59 -3.37 -15.57
C GLU A 87 -5.34 -3.45 -14.06
N SER A 88 -4.48 -4.39 -13.64
CA SER A 88 -4.10 -4.54 -12.23
C SER A 88 -3.44 -3.27 -11.66
N LEU A 89 -2.60 -2.60 -12.46
CA LEU A 89 -1.97 -1.33 -12.09
C LEU A 89 -2.98 -0.19 -11.93
N GLU A 90 -4.01 -0.15 -12.77
CA GLU A 90 -5.08 0.83 -12.68
C GLU A 90 -5.90 0.65 -11.39
N VAL A 91 -6.30 -0.59 -11.09
CA VAL A 91 -6.99 -0.93 -9.84
C VAL A 91 -6.16 -0.52 -8.63
N TYR A 92 -4.87 -0.89 -8.61
CA TYR A 92 -3.96 -0.51 -7.52
C TYR A 92 -3.86 1.01 -7.35
N ARG A 93 -3.75 1.77 -8.45
CA ARG A 93 -3.69 3.25 -8.40
C ARG A 93 -4.98 3.85 -7.85
N ARG A 94 -6.14 3.31 -8.21
CA ARG A 94 -7.44 3.73 -7.70
C ARG A 94 -7.53 3.51 -6.18
N GLU A 95 -7.15 2.33 -5.70
CA GLU A 95 -7.15 2.02 -4.26
C GLU A 95 -6.19 2.92 -3.46
N GLN A 96 -5.01 3.22 -4.02
CA GLN A 96 -4.05 4.09 -3.36
C GLN A 96 -4.52 5.55 -3.27
N LYS A 97 -5.33 6.03 -4.23
CA LYS A 97 -5.98 7.34 -4.13
C LYS A 97 -7.04 7.35 -3.02
N GLY A 98 -7.92 6.35 -2.99
CA GLY A 98 -8.96 6.25 -1.96
C GLY A 98 -8.40 6.18 -0.54
N LYS A 99 -7.28 5.48 -0.33
CA LYS A 99 -6.58 5.46 0.98
C LYS A 99 -6.01 6.82 1.38
N LYS A 100 -5.53 7.62 0.43
CA LYS A 100 -5.03 8.98 0.69
C LYS A 100 -6.17 9.93 1.03
N GLU A 101 -7.28 9.83 0.31
CA GLU A 101 -8.50 10.61 0.57
C GLU A 101 -9.06 10.28 1.96
N ALA A 102 -9.21 8.99 2.30
CA ALA A 102 -9.69 8.57 3.62
C ALA A 102 -8.77 9.00 4.79
N ARG A 103 -7.45 9.11 4.57
CA ARG A 103 -6.53 9.67 5.56
C ARG A 103 -6.70 11.17 5.71
N LYS A 104 -6.85 11.89 4.60
CA LYS A 104 -7.06 13.34 4.59
C LYS A 104 -8.38 13.74 5.25
N ASP A 105 -9.42 12.91 5.09
CA ASP A 105 -10.70 13.12 5.76
C ASP A 105 -10.63 12.83 7.26
N LYS A 106 -9.81 11.85 7.69
CA LYS A 106 -9.53 11.64 9.12
C LYS A 106 -8.73 12.77 9.74
N ASP A 107 -7.70 13.27 9.06
CA ASP A 107 -6.88 14.39 9.56
C ASP A 107 -7.73 15.66 9.69
N LYS A 108 -8.60 15.95 8.70
CA LYS A 108 -9.55 17.08 8.78
C LYS A 108 -10.56 16.93 9.92
N LYS A 109 -10.99 15.71 10.20
CA LYS A 109 -11.95 15.44 11.27
C LYS A 109 -11.30 15.58 12.65
N ALA A 110 -10.05 15.16 12.79
CA ALA A 110 -9.27 15.38 14.01
C ALA A 110 -8.98 16.88 14.24
N ASP A 111 -8.61 17.61 13.19
CA ASP A 111 -8.35 19.06 13.24
C ASP A 111 -9.61 19.88 13.60
N SER A 112 -10.78 19.45 13.12
CA SER A 112 -12.06 20.08 13.51
C SER A 112 -12.49 19.74 14.93
N GLU A 113 -12.26 18.51 15.41
CA GLU A 113 -12.54 18.11 16.80
C GLU A 113 -11.59 18.79 17.82
N GLU A 114 -10.34 19.08 17.45
CA GLU A 114 -9.42 19.87 18.28
C GLU A 114 -9.80 21.36 18.30
N GLN A 115 -10.27 21.90 17.18
CA GLN A 115 -10.68 23.30 17.08
C GLN A 115 -12.02 23.58 17.79
N ASP A 116 -12.92 22.61 17.87
CA ASP A 116 -14.16 22.72 18.66
C ASP A 116 -13.87 22.71 20.16
N LYS A 117 -13.01 21.79 20.63
CA LYS A 117 -12.65 21.69 22.05
C LYS A 117 -11.93 22.92 22.58
N SER A 118 -11.01 23.47 21.80
CA SER A 118 -10.28 24.69 22.19
C SER A 118 -11.20 25.91 22.26
N ARG A 119 -12.27 25.95 21.45
CA ARG A 119 -13.30 26.98 21.52
C ARG A 119 -14.27 26.78 22.68
N GLU A 120 -14.58 25.55 23.04
CA GLU A 120 -15.38 25.24 24.23
C GLU A 120 -14.61 25.64 25.51
N GLU A 121 -13.31 25.32 25.59
CA GLU A 121 -12.45 25.72 26.72
C GLU A 121 -12.26 27.24 26.83
N GLU A 122 -12.10 27.97 25.71
CA GLU A 122 -12.01 29.44 25.73
C GLU A 122 -13.32 30.12 26.15
N ASN A 123 -14.48 29.52 25.86
CA ASN A 123 -15.76 30.09 26.27
C ASN A 123 -16.06 29.83 27.76
N ASP A 124 -15.69 28.67 28.30
CA ASP A 124 -15.84 28.37 29.74
C ASP A 124 -14.94 29.29 30.59
N ASP A 125 -13.71 29.58 30.16
CA ASP A 125 -12.79 30.52 30.85
C ASP A 125 -13.31 31.97 30.83
N ASP A 126 -14.02 32.39 29.78
CA ASP A 126 -14.61 33.73 29.68
C ASP A 126 -15.89 33.86 30.54
N ASP A 127 -16.71 32.80 30.62
CA ASP A 127 -17.89 32.75 31.52
C ASP A 127 -17.45 32.75 32.99
N GLU A 128 -16.43 31.97 33.38
CA GLU A 128 -15.88 31.97 34.75
C GLU A 128 -15.30 33.35 35.15
N ARG A 129 -14.68 34.07 34.21
CA ARG A 129 -14.18 35.44 34.45
C ARG A 129 -15.29 36.46 34.63
N MET A 130 -16.38 36.36 33.88
CA MET A 130 -17.52 37.28 34.05
C MET A 130 -18.22 37.03 35.39
N GLU A 131 -18.33 35.78 35.84
CA GLU A 131 -18.89 35.46 37.16
C GLU A 131 -18.00 35.96 38.33
N GLU A 132 -16.67 35.99 38.17
CA GLU A 132 -15.75 36.58 39.16
C GLU A 132 -15.82 38.12 39.19
N GLU A 133 -15.98 38.78 38.04
CA GLU A 133 -16.11 40.26 37.98
C GLU A 133 -17.46 40.74 38.57
N GLU A 134 -18.57 40.02 38.34
CA GLU A 134 -19.87 40.35 38.93
C GLU A 134 -19.88 40.19 40.46
N GLN A 135 -19.17 39.19 41.01
CA GLN A 135 -19.06 38.99 42.47
C GLN A 135 -18.18 40.06 43.15
N ASN A 136 -17.14 40.54 42.47
CA ASN A 136 -16.26 41.59 43.01
C ASN A 136 -16.93 42.97 43.02
N ASP A 137 -17.74 43.28 42.01
CA ASP A 137 -18.49 44.54 41.95
C ASP A 137 -19.64 44.58 42.98
N GLU A 138 -20.20 43.43 43.39
CA GLU A 138 -21.18 43.36 44.49
C GLU A 138 -20.53 43.56 45.88
N GLU A 139 -19.26 43.19 46.08
CA GLU A 139 -18.55 43.37 47.36
C GLU A 139 -18.03 44.82 47.56
N GLU A 140 -17.83 45.62 46.51
CA GLU A 140 -17.32 47.00 46.61
C GLU A 140 -18.38 48.06 47.01
N VAL A 141 -19.67 47.72 47.04
CA VAL A 141 -20.76 48.70 47.30
C VAL A 141 -21.06 48.89 48.79
N ASP A 142 -20.50 48.06 49.69
CA ASP A 142 -20.90 48.00 51.11
C ASP A 142 -19.83 48.50 52.11
N ASN A 143 -18.83 49.29 51.69
CA ASN A 143 -17.77 49.82 52.57
C ASN A 143 -17.51 51.33 52.40
#